data_AF-A0A0D7EKB8-F1
#
_entry.id   AF-A0A0D7EKB8-F1
#
_cell.length_a   1.000
_cell.length_b   1.000
_cell.length_c   1.000
_cell.angle_alpha   90.00
_cell.angle_beta   90.00
_cell.angle_gamma   90.00
#
_symmetry.space_group_name_H-M   'P 1'
#
loop_
_entity.id
_entity.type
_entity.pdbx_description
1 polymer ?
#
loop_
_entity_poly.entity_id
_entity_poly.type
_entity_poly.pdbx_seq_one_letter_code
_entity_poly.pdbx_strand_id
1 'polypeptide(L)'
;MDNILHLRPRPTPATLIAWQFLGQPLHQWPRWVQAGCILQRGPNGKLELRHERRSGVQIVYLGEWLVKDLDGGVCFYTDAELHREFLA
;
A
#
# COMPACT_ATOMS: atom_id res chain seq x y z
N MET A 1 16.90 -2.73 3.17
CA MET A 1 15.56 -2.86 3.77
C MET A 1 14.63 -3.21 2.63
N ASP A 2 14.10 -4.43 2.62
CA ASP A 2 13.13 -4.83 1.60
C ASP A 2 11.79 -4.18 1.94
N ASN A 3 11.41 -3.17 1.17
CA ASN A 3 10.14 -2.43 1.35
C ASN A 3 8.94 -3.22 0.80
N ILE A 4 9.13 -4.51 0.53
CA ILE A 4 8.13 -5.44 0.00
C ILE A 4 8.05 -6.61 0.96
N LEU A 5 6.85 -6.90 1.47
CA LEU A 5 6.57 -8.07 2.29
C LEU A 5 5.60 -8.98 1.55
N HIS A 6 5.88 -10.29 1.58
CA HIS A 6 4.94 -11.31 1.12
C HIS A 6 4.09 -11.75 2.32
N LEU A 7 2.80 -11.40 2.31
CA LEU A 7 1.87 -11.74 3.37
C LEU A 7 1.10 -13.01 3.02
N ARG A 8 0.83 -13.85 4.03
CA ARG A 8 -0.08 -15.00 3.89
C ARG A 8 -1.27 -14.79 4.82
N PRO A 9 -2.39 -14.20 4.36
CA PRO A 9 -3.62 -14.14 5.15
C PRO A 9 -4.03 -15.54 5.61
N ARG A 10 -4.14 -15.79 6.91
CA ARG A 10 -4.80 -17.02 7.39
C ARG A 10 -6.32 -16.83 7.23
N PRO A 11 -7.09 -17.84 6.77
CA PRO A 11 -6.72 -19.22 6.45
C PRO A 11 -6.38 -19.45 4.96
N THR A 12 -6.27 -18.40 4.16
CA THR A 12 -6.14 -18.49 2.70
C THR A 12 -4.69 -18.82 2.29
N PRO A 13 -4.43 -19.77 1.38
CA PRO A 13 -3.08 -20.02 0.86
C PRO A 13 -2.57 -18.92 -0.08
N ALA A 14 -3.37 -17.86 -0.28
CA ALA A 14 -3.05 -16.69 -1.06
C ALA A 14 -1.78 -16.01 -0.53
N THR A 15 -0.83 -15.70 -1.43
CA THR A 15 0.26 -14.78 -1.09
C THR A 15 -0.12 -13.39 -1.55
N LEU A 16 -0.33 -12.47 -0.62
CA LEU A 16 -0.53 -11.05 -0.90
C LEU A 16 0.82 -10.34 -0.93
N ILE A 17 0.90 -9.26 -1.71
CA ILE A 17 2.11 -8.44 -1.81
C ILE A 17 1.85 -7.13 -1.09
N ALA A 18 2.60 -6.87 -0.02
CA ALA A 18 2.60 -5.60 0.67
C ALA A 18 3.81 -4.77 0.24
N TRP A 19 3.61 -3.47 0.07
CA TRP A 19 4.67 -2.49 -0.22
C TRP A 19 4.52 -1.30 0.71
N GLN A 20 5.61 -0.87 1.35
CA GLN A 20 5.58 0.26 2.27
C GLN A 20 5.93 1.57 1.55
N PHE A 21 5.08 2.59 1.73
CA PHE A 21 5.36 3.91 1.21
C PHE A 21 6.26 4.70 2.16
N LEU A 22 7.55 4.82 1.81
CA LEU A 22 8.58 5.54 2.58
C LEU A 22 9.04 6.82 1.88
N GLY A 23 8.25 7.33 0.92
CA GLY A 23 8.63 8.52 0.16
C GLY A 23 9.65 8.23 -0.94
N GLN A 24 9.77 6.97 -1.37
CA GLN A 24 10.65 6.58 -2.47
C GLN A 24 10.21 7.28 -3.78
N PRO A 25 11.12 7.58 -4.71
CA PRO A 25 10.77 8.16 -6.01
C PRO A 25 9.99 7.16 -6.89
N LEU A 26 9.20 7.69 -7.83
CA LEU A 26 8.27 6.91 -8.69
C LEU A 26 8.91 5.68 -9.36
N HIS A 27 10.16 5.79 -9.84
CA HIS A 27 10.85 4.70 -10.52
C HIS A 27 11.16 3.49 -9.61
N GLN A 28 11.11 3.66 -8.28
CA GLN A 28 11.28 2.59 -7.30
C GLN A 28 9.96 1.93 -6.89
N TRP A 29 8.83 2.45 -7.38
CA TRP A 29 7.53 1.91 -7.02
C TRP A 29 7.24 0.63 -7.80
N PRO A 30 6.52 -0.33 -7.23
CA PRO A 30 5.99 -1.45 -7.99
C PRO A 30 5.09 -0.95 -9.13
N ARG A 31 5.16 -1.60 -10.31
CA ARG A 31 4.35 -1.21 -11.48
C ARG A 31 2.85 -1.13 -11.19
N TRP A 32 2.35 -1.99 -10.30
CA TRP A 32 0.94 -1.98 -9.91
C TRP A 32 0.56 -0.78 -9.04
N VAL A 33 1.50 -0.24 -8.24
CA VAL A 33 1.31 1.02 -7.50
C VAL A 33 1.32 2.19 -8.49
N GLN A 34 2.29 2.21 -9.41
CA GLN A 34 2.40 3.26 -10.43
C GLN A 34 1.15 3.36 -11.32
N ALA A 35 0.51 2.22 -11.62
CA ALA A 35 -0.67 2.16 -12.48
C ALA A 35 -1.95 2.70 -11.83
N GLY A 36 -2.02 2.72 -10.50
CA GLY A 36 -3.25 3.04 -9.76
C GLY A 36 -3.09 4.17 -8.73
N CYS A 37 -1.89 4.72 -8.56
CA CYS A 37 -1.62 5.71 -7.53
C CYS A 37 -0.86 6.93 -8.07
N ILE A 38 -1.11 8.08 -7.47
CA ILE A 38 -0.50 9.37 -7.82
C ILE A 38 0.17 9.96 -6.57
N LEU A 39 1.41 10.43 -6.71
CA LEU A 39 2.06 11.22 -5.66
C LEU A 39 1.60 12.68 -5.75
N GLN A 40 1.14 13.24 -4.64
CA GLN A 40 0.85 14.67 -4.55
C GLN A 40 1.27 15.23 -3.19
N ARG A 41 1.29 16.56 -3.09
CA ARG A 41 1.39 17.24 -1.79
C ARG A 41 -0.01 17.50 -1.26
N GLY A 42 -0.27 17.06 -0.04
CA GLY A 42 -1.50 17.34 0.68
C GLY A 42 -1.62 18.82 1.09
N PRO A 43 -2.78 19.23 1.63
CA PRO A 43 -3.05 20.62 2.04
C PRO A 43 -2.10 21.13 3.14
N ASN A 44 -1.53 20.21 3.92
CA ASN A 44 -0.55 20.47 4.97
C ASN A 44 0.92 20.42 4.48
N GLY A 45 1.13 20.29 3.16
CA GLY A 45 2.46 20.18 2.55
C GLY A 45 3.14 18.81 2.66
N LYS A 46 2.50 17.81 3.30
CA LYS A 46 3.03 16.44 3.38
C LYS A 46 2.87 15.70 2.06
N LEU A 47 3.76 14.75 1.79
CA LEU A 47 3.62 13.84 0.66
C LEU A 47 2.50 12.84 0.93
N GLU A 48 1.59 12.74 -0.02
CA GLU A 48 0.42 11.86 0.01
C GLU A 48 0.41 11.02 -1.25
N LEU A 49 0.30 9.71 -1.08
CA LEU A 49 0.07 8.79 -2.18
C LEU A 49 -1.45 8.57 -2.30
N ARG A 50 -2.04 9.00 -3.42
CA ARG A 50 -3.47 8.92 -3.69
C ARG A 50 -3.76 7.68 -4.49
N HIS A 51 -4.73 6.88 -4.06
CA HIS A 51 -5.27 5.78 -4.86
C HIS A 51 -6.71 6.08 -5.22
N GLU A 52 -7.00 6.17 -6.52
CA GLU A 52 -8.36 6.40 -7.01
C GLU A 52 -9.12 5.08 -7.09
N ARG A 53 -10.24 4.99 -6.37
CA ARG A 53 -11.19 3.88 -6.45
C ARG A 53 -12.52 4.37 -7.00
N ARG A 54 -13.36 3.44 -7.47
CA ARG A 54 -14.77 3.73 -7.81
C ARG A 54 -15.55 4.36 -6.65
N SER A 55 -15.22 4.03 -5.40
CA SER A 55 -15.87 4.55 -4.19
C SER A 55 -15.32 5.90 -3.71
N GLY A 56 -14.28 6.44 -4.36
CA GLY A 56 -13.63 7.68 -3.97
C GLY A 56 -12.10 7.56 -3.93
N VAL A 57 -11.46 8.61 -3.45
CA VAL A 57 -9.99 8.68 -3.36
C VAL A 57 -9.56 8.28 -1.95
N GLN A 58 -8.65 7.32 -1.88
CA GLN A 58 -7.99 6.96 -0.63
C GLN A 58 -6.60 7.60 -0.58
N ILE A 59 -6.26 8.19 0.56
CA ILE A 59 -4.96 8.83 0.80
C ILE A 59 -4.12 7.88 1.65
N VAL A 60 -2.89 7.68 1.22
CA VAL A 60 -1.87 6.89 1.93
C VAL A 60 -0.81 7.85 2.43
N TYR A 61 -0.53 7.75 3.71
CA TYR A 61 0.47 8.54 4.38
C TYR A 61 1.82 7.83 4.42
N LEU A 62 2.87 8.61 4.64
CA LEU A 62 4.23 8.11 4.81
C LEU A 62 4.30 7.09 5.96
N GLY A 63 4.84 5.91 5.68
CA GLY A 63 4.98 4.79 6.62
C GLY A 63 3.87 3.74 6.47
N GLU A 64 2.78 4.02 5.76
CA GLU A 64 1.70 3.06 5.56
C GLU A 64 2.04 2.01 4.49
N TRP A 65 1.36 0.88 4.59
CA TRP A 65 1.50 -0.27 3.70
C TRP A 65 0.35 -0.35 2.71
N LEU A 66 0.71 -0.63 1.47
CA LEU A 66 -0.20 -0.96 0.39
C LEU A 66 -0.15 -2.46 0.18
N VAL A 67 -1.26 -3.14 0.41
CA VAL A 67 -1.39 -4.59 0.21
C VAL A 67 -2.21 -4.84 -1.05
N LYS A 68 -1.61 -5.49 -2.04
CA LYS A 68 -2.30 -5.93 -3.24
C LYS A 68 -3.01 -7.26 -2.98
N ASP A 69 -4.32 -7.25 -3.14
CA ASP A 69 -5.20 -8.43 -3.08
C ASP A 69 -5.06 -9.29 -4.35
N LEU A 70 -5.49 -10.55 -4.28
CA LEU A 70 -5.51 -11.49 -5.40
C LEU A 70 -6.40 -11.02 -6.55
N ASP A 71 -7.49 -10.32 -6.25
CA ASP A 71 -8.40 -9.78 -7.25
C ASP A 71 -7.88 -8.47 -7.90
N GLY A 72 -6.64 -8.09 -7.58
CA GLY A 72 -6.01 -6.87 -8.08
C GLY A 72 -6.45 -5.60 -7.35
N GLY A 73 -7.29 -5.74 -6.31
CA GLY A 73 -7.57 -4.68 -5.36
C GLY A 73 -6.32 -4.27 -4.59
N VAL A 74 -6.31 -3.04 -4.09
CA VAL A 74 -5.29 -2.56 -3.13
C VAL A 74 -6.00 -2.29 -1.82
N CYS A 75 -5.42 -2.64 -0.69
CA CYS A 75 -5.87 -2.30 0.65
C CYS A 75 -4.74 -1.57 1.38
N PHE A 76 -5.08 -0.77 2.39
CA PHE A 76 -4.13 0.07 3.09
C PHE A 76 -4.13 -0.26 4.56
N TYR A 77 -2.94 -0.35 5.12
CA TYR A 77 -2.72 -0.78 6.49
C TYR A 77 -1.63 0.07 7.13
N THR A 78 -1.85 0.50 8.36
CA THR A 78 -0.77 0.91 9.25
C THR A 78 0.07 -0.32 9.66
N ASP A 79 1.28 -0.09 10.19
CA ASP A 79 2.13 -1.16 10.73
C ASP A 79 1.38 -2.07 11.72
N ALA A 80 0.58 -1.46 12.60
CA ALA A 80 -0.18 -2.17 13.63
C ALA A 80 -1.30 -3.03 13.05
N GLU A 81 -2.01 -2.52 12.03
CA GLU A 81 -3.09 -3.27 11.37
C GLU A 81 -2.53 -4.44 10.57
N LEU A 82 -1.43 -4.20 9.83
CA LEU A 82 -0.77 -5.25 9.04
C LEU A 82 -0.23 -6.36 9.93
N HIS A 83 0.37 -6.02 11.08
CA HIS A 83 0.81 -7.02 12.04
C HIS A 83 -0.35 -7.85 12.59
N ARG A 84 -1.42 -7.19 13.03
CA ARG A 84 -2.60 -7.85 13.59
C ARG A 84 -3.27 -8.80 12.60
N GLU A 85 -3.32 -8.43 11.33
CA GLU A 85 -4.10 -9.14 10.31
C GLU A 85 -3.33 -10.26 9.60
N PHE A 86 -2.01 -10.10 9.45
CA PHE A 86 -1.20 -11.01 8.63
C PHE A 86 0.00 -11.64 9.32
N LEU A 87 0.49 -11.07 10.43
CA LEU A 87 1.74 -11.50 11.08
C LEU A 87 1.53 -12.06 12.50
N ALA A 88 0.28 -12.17 12.95
CA ALA A 88 -0.10 -12.83 14.21
C ALA A 88 -0.17 -14.38 14.09
#